data_AF-A0A950Y6K0-F1
#
_entry.id   AF-A0A950Y6K0-F1
#
_cell.length_a   1.000
_cell.length_b   1.000
_cell.length_c   1.000
_cell.angle_alpha   90.00
_cell.angle_beta   90.00
_cell.angle_gamma   90.00
#
_symmetry.space_group_name_H-M   'P 1'
#
loop_
_entity.id
_entity.type
_entity.pdbx_description
1 polymer ?
#
loop_
_entity_poly.entity_id
_entity_poly.type
_entity_poly.pdbx_seq_one_letter_code
_entity_poly.pdbx_strand_id
1 'polypeptide(L)'
;MIAALEVYLAQLVWPDFRHYPDVDTAYSFIAGRAGGRALFHLVNGMLLVATIGSGIASQMGVARLLFGMGRDSALPKRIFAHVSARTRVPNYNVLFSGAVALIGALLVSYQLGAELLNFGAFLAFTAVNAAAFLHYFVRGRNRQWTYAVLPLLGCAVCLYIWSSLRWQAKAAGCVWLAVGALGALFRKQAMNSSS
;
A
#
# COMPACT_ATOMS: atom_id res chain seq x y z
N MET A 1 -13.66 -9.72 15.35
CA MET A 1 -15.04 -9.87 15.85
C MET A 1 -16.03 -8.93 15.18
N ILE A 2 -15.76 -7.61 15.11
CA ILE A 2 -16.66 -6.63 14.47
C ILE A 2 -16.89 -6.94 12.98
N ALA A 3 -15.83 -7.21 12.21
CA ALA A 3 -15.95 -7.54 10.78
C ALA A 3 -16.78 -8.81 10.50
N ALA A 4 -16.72 -9.81 11.38
CA ALA A 4 -17.51 -11.03 11.21
C ALA A 4 -19.01 -10.78 11.45
N LEU A 5 -19.34 -9.88 12.39
CA LEU A 5 -20.71 -9.46 12.65
C LEU A 5 -21.27 -8.62 11.48
N GLU A 6 -20.47 -7.71 10.93
CA GLU A 6 -20.85 -6.92 9.75
C GLU A 6 -21.14 -7.81 8.53
N VAL A 7 -20.26 -8.79 8.26
CA VAL A 7 -20.45 -9.75 7.16
C VAL A 7 -21.70 -10.60 7.37
N TYR A 8 -21.96 -11.04 8.61
CA TYR A 8 -23.17 -11.82 8.93
C TYR A 8 -24.46 -11.01 8.71
N LEU A 9 -24.50 -9.75 9.14
CA LEU A 9 -25.63 -8.85 8.91
C LEU A 9 -25.83 -8.56 7.41
N ALA A 10 -24.74 -8.39 6.65
CA ALA A 10 -24.80 -8.19 5.21
C ALA A 10 -25.39 -9.42 4.47
N GLN A 11 -25.01 -10.63 4.88
CA GLN A 11 -25.55 -11.88 4.32
C GLN A 11 -27.03 -12.10 4.66
N LEU A 12 -27.49 -11.63 5.83
CA LEU A 12 -28.90 -11.68 6.21
C LEU A 12 -29.78 -10.77 5.35
N VAL A 13 -29.24 -9.62 4.91
CA VAL A 13 -29.92 -8.65 4.03
C VAL A 13 -29.92 -9.11 2.57
N TRP A 14 -28.83 -9.75 2.12
CA TRP A 14 -28.67 -10.18 0.73
C TRP A 14 -28.22 -11.65 0.66
N PRO A 15 -29.17 -12.61 0.65
CA PRO A 15 -28.84 -14.04 0.62
C PRO A 15 -28.42 -14.56 -0.77
N ASP A 16 -28.48 -13.73 -1.82
CA ASP A 16 -28.26 -14.17 -3.20
C ASP A 16 -26.86 -13.81 -3.73
N PHE A 17 -25.93 -14.75 -3.67
CA PHE A 17 -24.49 -14.56 -3.96
C PHE A 17 -24.14 -14.39 -5.46
N ARG A 18 -25.10 -14.47 -6.39
CA ARG A 18 -24.81 -14.76 -7.81
C ARG A 18 -24.91 -13.58 -8.79
N HIS A 19 -25.51 -12.45 -8.42
CA HIS A 19 -25.67 -11.30 -9.32
C HIS A 19 -25.34 -9.97 -8.62
N TYR A 20 -24.05 -9.69 -8.41
CA TYR A 20 -23.61 -8.33 -8.13
C TYR A 20 -23.41 -7.60 -9.47
N PRO A 21 -24.14 -6.50 -9.75
CA PRO A 21 -23.95 -5.72 -10.97
C PRO A 21 -22.58 -5.02 -11.01
N ASP A 22 -22.01 -4.69 -9.84
CA ASP A 22 -20.60 -4.28 -9.67
C ASP A 22 -20.19 -4.45 -8.20
N VAL A 23 -19.05 -5.12 -7.95
CA VAL A 23 -18.54 -5.35 -6.58
C VAL A 23 -18.18 -4.04 -5.88
N ASP A 24 -17.75 -3.04 -6.64
CA ASP A 24 -17.34 -1.73 -6.13
C ASP A 24 -18.51 -0.92 -5.56
N THR A 25 -19.73 -1.13 -6.07
CA THR A 25 -20.95 -0.46 -5.59
C THR A 25 -21.83 -1.38 -4.74
N ALA A 26 -21.44 -2.65 -4.58
CA ALA A 26 -22.21 -3.65 -3.85
C ALA A 26 -22.48 -3.22 -2.42
N TYR A 27 -21.50 -2.61 -1.74
CA TYR A 27 -21.65 -2.14 -0.36
C TYR A 27 -22.75 -1.09 -0.21
N SER A 28 -22.77 -0.10 -1.11
CA SER A 28 -23.79 0.96 -1.11
C SER A 28 -25.17 0.41 -1.49
N PHE A 29 -25.25 -0.53 -2.44
CA PHE A 29 -26.52 -1.17 -2.84
C PHE A 29 -27.11 -2.05 -1.73
N ILE A 30 -26.28 -2.81 -1.01
CA ILE A 30 -26.72 -3.62 0.15
C ILE A 30 -27.26 -2.68 1.24
N ALA A 31 -26.59 -1.57 1.54
CA ALA A 31 -27.05 -0.57 2.51
C ALA A 31 -28.40 0.06 2.09
N GLY A 32 -28.57 0.37 0.80
CA GLY A 32 -29.83 0.90 0.28
C GLY A 32 -30.99 -0.10 0.34
N ARG A 33 -30.70 -1.40 0.18
CA ARG A 33 -31.72 -2.46 0.31
C ARG A 33 -32.04 -2.81 1.77
N ALA A 34 -31.07 -2.71 2.67
CA ALA A 34 -31.24 -2.97 4.12
C ALA A 34 -32.10 -1.92 4.83
N GLY A 35 -31.90 -0.63 4.50
CA GLY A 35 -32.45 0.48 5.29
C GLY A 35 -33.05 1.63 4.48
N GLY A 36 -33.28 1.43 3.18
CA GLY A 36 -33.86 2.44 2.29
C GLY A 36 -32.90 3.57 1.91
N ARG A 37 -33.44 4.64 1.33
CA ARG A 37 -32.67 5.76 0.76
C ARG A 37 -31.82 6.52 1.80
N ALA A 38 -32.29 6.60 3.05
CA ALA A 38 -31.55 7.27 4.13
C ALA A 38 -30.23 6.55 4.47
N LEU A 39 -30.27 5.22 4.60
CA LEU A 39 -29.07 4.42 4.89
C LEU A 39 -28.10 4.41 3.70
N PHE A 40 -28.61 4.37 2.47
CA PHE A 40 -27.81 4.51 1.25
C PHE A 40 -26.96 5.79 1.25
N HIS A 41 -27.58 6.95 1.54
CA HIS A 41 -26.87 8.23 1.56
C HIS A 41 -25.91 8.35 2.74
N LEU A 42 -26.30 7.85 3.92
CA LEU A 42 -25.42 7.86 5.10
C LEU A 42 -24.15 7.03 4.84
N VAL A 43 -24.30 5.82 4.32
CA VAL A 43 -23.17 4.92 4.05
C VAL A 43 -22.25 5.48 2.97
N ASN A 44 -22.80 6.00 1.87
CA ASN A 44 -21.98 6.67 0.86
C ASN A 44 -21.26 7.89 1.43
N GLY A 45 -21.91 8.68 2.27
CA GLY A 45 -21.29 9.82 2.96
C GLY A 45 -20.11 9.39 3.83
N MET A 46 -20.28 8.33 4.62
CA MET A 46 -19.21 7.75 5.43
C MET A 46 -18.06 7.20 4.57
N LEU A 47 -18.38 6.50 3.48
CA LEU A 47 -17.38 5.94 2.57
C LEU A 47 -16.54 7.05 1.90
N LEU A 48 -17.18 8.15 1.50
CA LEU A 48 -16.49 9.33 0.98
C LEU A 48 -15.53 9.94 2.02
N VAL A 49 -16.00 10.14 3.26
CA VAL A 49 -15.15 10.68 4.33
C VAL A 49 -13.97 9.74 4.63
N ALA A 50 -14.22 8.42 4.70
CA ALA A 50 -13.20 7.42 4.97
C ALA A 50 -12.14 7.35 3.86
N THR A 51 -12.55 7.40 2.59
CA THR A 51 -11.62 7.35 1.45
C THR A 51 -10.77 8.60 1.36
N ILE A 52 -11.33 9.78 1.60
CA ILE A 52 -10.58 11.04 1.70
C ILE A 52 -9.55 10.95 2.84
N GLY A 53 -9.98 10.50 4.03
CA GLY A 53 -9.09 10.34 5.18
C GLY A 53 -7.92 9.40 4.91
N SER A 54 -8.18 8.23 4.31
CA SER A 54 -7.14 7.27 3.91
C SER A 54 -6.20 7.85 2.85
N GLY A 55 -6.73 8.58 1.86
CA GLY A 55 -5.95 9.25 0.84
C GLY A 55 -4.95 10.25 1.43
N ILE A 56 -5.41 11.12 2.33
CA ILE A 56 -4.55 12.10 3.01
C ILE A 56 -3.48 11.40 3.86
N ALA A 57 -3.85 10.35 4.60
CA ALA A 57 -2.90 9.57 5.39
C ALA A 57 -1.81 8.93 4.51
N SER A 58 -2.18 8.40 3.34
CA SER A 58 -1.23 7.81 2.40
C SER A 58 -0.26 8.84 1.82
N GLN A 59 -0.76 10.02 1.42
CA GLN A 59 0.07 11.12 0.90
C GLN A 59 1.07 11.62 1.96
N MET A 60 0.61 11.75 3.21
CA MET A 60 1.49 12.10 4.33
C MET A 60 2.56 11.04 4.60
N GLY A 61 2.20 9.76 4.49
CA GLY A 61 3.15 8.65 4.60
C GLY A 61 4.25 8.72 3.54
N VAL A 62 3.86 8.90 2.27
CA VAL A 62 4.80 9.03 1.15
C VAL A 62 5.71 10.25 1.32
N ALA A 63 5.14 11.40 1.70
CA ALA A 63 5.91 12.62 1.91
C ALA A 63 6.98 12.47 3.01
N ARG A 64 6.66 11.74 4.09
CA ARG A 64 7.60 11.42 5.18
C ARG A 64 8.68 10.45 4.74
N LEU A 65 8.34 9.42 3.96
CA LEU A 65 9.32 8.50 3.40
C LEU A 65 10.31 9.23 2.48
N LEU A 66 9.81 10.06 1.55
CA LEU A 66 10.64 10.88 0.66
C LEU A 66 11.54 11.85 1.43
N PHE A 67 11.01 12.46 2.50
CA PHE A 67 11.79 13.33 3.37
C PHE A 67 12.90 12.57 4.12
N GLY A 68 12.60 11.38 4.66
CA GLY A 68 13.59 10.50 5.28
C GLY A 68 14.71 10.12 4.31
N MET A 69 14.36 9.73 3.07
CA MET A 69 15.32 9.45 2.01
C MET A 69 16.16 10.67 1.62
N GLY A 70 15.58 11.88 1.64
CA GLY A 70 16.32 13.14 1.43
C GLY A 70 17.28 13.47 2.57
N ARG A 71 16.86 13.21 3.83
CA ARG A 71 17.71 13.39 5.03
C ARG A 71 18.92 12.45 5.00
N ASP A 72 18.71 11.20 4.61
CA ASP A 72 19.75 10.17 4.54
C ASP A 72 20.62 10.30 3.27
N SER A 73 20.53 11.43 2.54
CA SER A 73 21.28 11.76 1.33
C SER A 73 21.02 10.86 0.11
N ALA A 74 20.03 9.95 0.17
CA ALA A 74 19.68 9.08 -0.94
C ALA A 74 19.06 9.88 -2.12
N LEU A 75 18.37 10.98 -1.82
CA LEU A 75 17.79 11.92 -2.80
C LEU A 75 18.45 13.31 -2.69
N PRO A 76 18.41 14.16 -3.76
CA PRO A 76 19.05 15.46 -3.76
C PRO A 76 18.54 16.34 -2.61
N LYS A 77 19.42 16.64 -1.64
CA LYS A 77 19.07 17.37 -0.40
C LYS A 77 18.36 18.69 -0.65
N ARG A 78 18.72 19.40 -1.73
CA ARG A 78 18.18 20.73 -2.05
C ARG A 78 16.67 20.74 -2.31
N ILE A 79 16.09 19.63 -2.80
CA ILE A 79 14.67 19.55 -3.19
C ILE A 79 13.89 18.71 -2.19
N PHE A 80 14.43 17.55 -1.78
CA PHE A 80 13.68 16.56 -0.98
C PHE A 80 13.90 16.67 0.53
N ALA A 81 14.91 17.41 0.99
CA ALA A 81 15.13 17.73 2.41
C ALA A 81 14.64 19.15 2.79
N HIS A 82 14.03 19.88 1.84
CA HIS A 82 13.48 21.20 2.11
C HIS A 82 12.12 21.09 2.82
N VAL A 83 12.10 21.48 4.09
CA VAL A 83 10.89 21.53 4.92
C VAL A 83 10.41 22.97 4.99
N SER A 84 9.11 23.18 4.76
CA SER A 84 8.53 24.52 4.96
C SER A 84 8.64 24.92 6.44
N ALA A 85 9.28 26.06 6.70
CA ALA A 85 9.52 26.57 8.06
C ALA A 85 8.25 26.84 8.87
N ARG A 86 7.11 27.04 8.20
CA ARG A 86 5.82 27.40 8.83
C ARG A 86 4.98 26.19 9.23
N THR A 87 4.94 25.16 8.38
CA THR A 87 4.07 23.98 8.59
C THR A 87 4.84 22.74 9.05
N ARG A 88 6.17 22.75 8.98
CA ARG A 88 7.05 21.57 9.17
C ARG A 88 6.70 20.38 8.26
N VAL A 89 5.96 20.64 7.18
CA VAL A 89 5.59 19.67 6.15
C VAL A 89 6.50 19.89 4.93
N PRO A 90 7.04 18.81 4.32
CA PRO A 90 7.80 18.92 3.08
C PRO A 90 6.85 19.19 1.91
N ASN A 91 6.46 20.46 1.72
CA ASN A 91 5.45 20.87 0.72
C ASN A 91 5.79 20.41 -0.71
N TYR A 92 7.07 20.43 -1.10
CA TYR A 92 7.51 19.96 -2.42
C TYR A 92 7.30 18.44 -2.59
N ASN A 93 7.53 17.64 -1.55
CA ASN A 93 7.31 16.19 -1.59
C ASN A 93 5.82 15.87 -1.67
N VAL A 94 4.98 16.63 -0.97
CA VAL A 94 3.52 16.48 -1.05
C VAL A 94 3.03 16.82 -2.46
N LEU A 95 3.45 17.95 -3.04
CA LEU A 95 3.03 18.34 -4.38
C LEU A 95 3.52 17.35 -5.45
N PHE A 96 4.75 16.88 -5.35
CA PHE A 96 5.30 15.87 -6.24
C PHE A 96 4.53 14.55 -6.14
N SER A 97 4.31 14.04 -4.91
CA SER A 97 3.55 12.81 -4.70
C SER A 97 2.09 12.94 -5.15
N GLY A 98 1.48 14.11 -4.97
CA GLY A 98 0.14 14.43 -5.47
C GLY A 98 0.06 14.43 -6.99
N ALA A 99 1.04 15.03 -7.67
CA ALA A 99 1.10 15.02 -9.14
C ALA A 99 1.28 13.59 -9.69
N VAL A 100 2.16 12.79 -9.09
CA VAL A 100 2.35 11.38 -9.46
C VAL A 100 1.06 10.58 -9.22
N ALA A 101 0.39 10.80 -8.09
CA ALA A 101 -0.89 10.16 -7.78
C ALA A 101 -1.99 10.54 -8.79
N LEU A 102 -2.06 11.81 -9.20
CA LEU A 102 -3.02 12.29 -10.19
C LEU A 102 -2.78 11.65 -11.56
N ILE A 103 -1.51 11.60 -12.01
CA ILE A 103 -1.14 10.93 -13.26
C ILE A 103 -1.49 9.45 -13.19
N GLY A 104 -1.18 8.79 -12.06
CA GLY A 104 -1.55 7.40 -11.82
C GLY A 104 -3.05 7.17 -11.88
N ALA A 105 -3.86 8.04 -11.26
CA ALA A 105 -5.32 7.95 -11.27
C ALA A 105 -5.93 8.10 -12.67
N LEU A 106 -5.27 8.82 -13.58
CA LEU A 106 -5.74 9.00 -14.96
C LEU A 106 -5.29 7.87 -15.90
N LEU A 107 -4.15 7.24 -15.64
CA LEU A 107 -3.57 6.22 -16.52
C LEU A 107 -3.84 4.79 -16.08
N VAL A 108 -4.15 4.56 -14.80
CA VAL A 108 -4.29 3.23 -14.19
C VAL A 108 -5.74 2.98 -13.81
N SER A 109 -6.31 1.87 -14.32
CA SER A 109 -7.65 1.42 -13.89
C SER A 109 -7.67 1.09 -12.40
N TYR A 110 -8.81 1.28 -11.73
CA TYR A 110 -8.99 0.95 -10.32
C TYR A 110 -8.51 -0.47 -9.97
N GLN A 111 -8.91 -1.46 -10.79
CA GLN A 111 -8.52 -2.87 -10.61
C GLN A 111 -7.00 -3.06 -10.65
N LEU A 112 -6.32 -2.52 -11.66
CA LEU A 112 -4.86 -2.58 -11.76
C LEU A 112 -4.18 -1.85 -10.60
N GLY A 113 -4.72 -0.71 -10.16
CA GLY A 113 -4.20 0.03 -9.01
C GLY A 113 -4.28 -0.77 -7.71
N ALA A 114 -5.41 -1.43 -7.46
CA ALA A 114 -5.59 -2.32 -6.31
C ALA A 114 -4.63 -3.52 -6.37
N GLU A 115 -4.45 -4.11 -7.55
CA GLU A 115 -3.50 -5.22 -7.74
C GLU A 115 -2.04 -4.79 -7.54
N LEU A 116 -1.66 -3.59 -8.00
CA LEU A 116 -0.33 -3.01 -7.76
C LEU A 116 -0.09 -2.69 -6.28
N LEU A 117 -1.11 -2.20 -5.58
CA LEU A 117 -1.05 -1.96 -4.13
C LEU A 117 -0.83 -3.29 -3.39
N ASN A 118 -1.61 -4.31 -3.73
CA ASN A 118 -1.48 -5.65 -3.16
C ASN A 118 -0.12 -6.28 -3.47
N PHE A 119 0.37 -6.14 -4.71
CA PHE A 119 1.71 -6.56 -5.11
C PHE A 119 2.77 -5.95 -4.19
N GLY A 120 2.73 -4.63 -4.00
CA GLY A 120 3.68 -3.91 -3.15
C GLY A 120 3.58 -4.34 -1.68
N ALA A 121 2.37 -4.49 -1.16
CA ALA A 121 2.12 -4.94 0.20
C ALA A 121 2.68 -6.34 0.46
N PHE A 122 2.39 -7.31 -0.42
CA PHE A 122 2.92 -8.67 -0.28
C PHE A 122 4.44 -8.71 -0.39
N LEU A 123 5.03 -7.93 -1.31
CA LEU A 123 6.48 -7.85 -1.43
C LEU A 123 7.12 -7.23 -0.17
N ALA A 124 6.54 -6.15 0.37
CA ALA A 124 6.99 -5.53 1.61
C ALA A 124 6.86 -6.50 2.81
N PHE A 125 5.74 -7.19 2.95
CA PHE A 125 5.56 -8.19 4.00
C PHE A 125 6.53 -9.36 3.85
N THR A 126 6.76 -9.84 2.63
CA THR A 126 7.76 -10.87 2.35
C THR A 126 9.15 -10.39 2.76
N ALA A 127 9.53 -9.16 2.41
CA ALA A 127 10.83 -8.58 2.77
C ALA A 127 10.99 -8.40 4.29
N VAL A 128 9.94 -7.95 5.00
CA VAL A 128 9.96 -7.82 6.47
C VAL A 128 10.06 -9.19 7.15
N ASN A 129 9.30 -10.18 6.68
CA ASN A 129 9.40 -11.56 7.19
C ASN A 129 10.79 -12.16 6.94
N ALA A 130 11.36 -11.95 5.74
CA ALA A 130 12.73 -12.36 5.44
C ALA A 130 13.75 -11.63 6.33
N ALA A 131 13.61 -10.32 6.53
CA ALA A 131 14.49 -9.54 7.41
C ALA A 131 14.39 -9.99 8.87
N ALA A 132 13.19 -10.29 9.36
CA ALA A 132 12.98 -10.87 10.68
C ALA A 132 13.64 -12.25 10.79
N PHE A 133 13.48 -13.11 9.78
CA PHE A 133 14.15 -14.40 9.73
C PHE A 133 15.68 -14.27 9.77
N LEU A 134 16.28 -13.41 8.94
CA LEU A 134 17.72 -13.16 8.97
C LEU A 134 18.18 -12.60 10.33
N HIS A 135 17.43 -11.64 10.91
CA HIS A 135 17.79 -11.04 12.19
C HIS A 135 17.75 -12.08 13.32
N TYR A 136 16.69 -12.89 13.43
CA TYR A 136 16.54 -13.89 14.49
C TYR A 136 17.43 -15.12 14.29
N PHE A 137 17.66 -15.56 13.05
CA PHE A 137 18.41 -16.79 12.77
C PHE A 137 19.92 -16.57 12.63
N VAL A 138 20.35 -15.43 12.06
CA VAL A 138 21.78 -15.16 11.77
C VAL A 138 22.43 -14.24 12.81
N ARG A 139 21.70 -13.26 13.36
CA ARG A 139 22.23 -12.26 14.31
C ARG A 139 21.74 -12.40 15.75
N GLY A 140 20.68 -13.18 16.00
CA GLY A 140 20.05 -13.33 17.30
C GLY A 140 20.65 -14.44 18.16
N ARG A 141 20.94 -14.15 19.43
CA ARG A 141 21.46 -15.10 20.43
C ARG A 141 20.38 -16.02 21.03
N ASN A 142 19.11 -15.84 20.67
CA ASN A 142 17.96 -16.59 21.19
C ASN A 142 17.26 -17.39 20.08
N ARG A 143 17.65 -18.67 19.93
CA ARG A 143 17.18 -19.62 18.91
C ARG A 143 15.86 -20.31 19.33
N GLN A 144 14.79 -19.55 19.55
CA GLN A 144 13.47 -20.17 19.70
C GLN A 144 12.85 -20.44 18.33
N TRP A 145 12.51 -21.70 18.08
CA TRP A 145 12.00 -22.20 16.79
C TRP A 145 10.71 -21.49 16.36
N THR A 146 9.89 -21.05 17.31
CA THR A 146 8.64 -20.32 17.06
C THR A 146 8.88 -19.00 16.32
N TYR A 147 9.99 -18.31 16.59
CA TYR A 147 10.34 -17.05 15.92
C TYR A 147 10.93 -17.24 14.52
N ALA A 148 11.29 -18.47 14.15
CA ALA A 148 11.76 -18.80 12.81
C ALA A 148 10.63 -19.34 11.93
N VAL A 149 9.75 -20.20 12.48
CA VAL A 149 8.65 -20.82 11.73
C VAL A 149 7.59 -19.79 11.35
N LEU A 150 7.25 -18.87 12.24
CA LEU A 150 6.20 -17.87 12.01
C LEU A 150 6.51 -16.93 10.82
N PRO A 151 7.70 -16.29 10.72
CA PRO A 151 8.03 -15.47 9.56
C PRO A 151 8.20 -16.28 8.27
N LEU A 152 8.63 -17.54 8.36
CA LEU A 152 8.83 -18.40 7.19
C LEU A 152 7.48 -18.83 6.59
N LEU A 153 6.49 -19.16 7.44
CA LEU A 153 5.11 -19.38 7.01
C LEU A 153 4.49 -18.09 6.43
N GLY A 154 4.70 -16.94 7.08
CA GLY A 154 4.24 -15.65 6.56
C GLY A 154 4.81 -15.35 5.17
N CYS A 155 6.12 -15.56 5.00
CA CYS A 155 6.80 -15.43 3.71
C CYS A 155 6.20 -16.38 2.65
N ALA A 156 5.98 -17.65 2.98
CA ALA A 156 5.40 -18.64 2.07
C ALA A 156 3.97 -18.25 1.64
N VAL A 157 3.13 -17.81 2.57
CA VAL A 157 1.75 -17.37 2.26
C VAL A 157 1.76 -16.11 1.40
N CYS A 158 2.58 -15.11 1.73
CA CYS A 158 2.70 -13.89 0.93
C CYS A 158 3.18 -14.19 -0.49
N LEU A 159 4.17 -15.08 -0.66
CA LEU A 159 4.66 -15.50 -1.98
C LEU A 159 3.61 -16.29 -2.76
N TYR A 160 2.85 -17.16 -2.09
CA TYR A 160 1.77 -17.91 -2.72
C TYR A 160 0.68 -16.97 -3.25
N ILE A 161 0.21 -16.01 -2.45
CA ILE A 161 -0.81 -15.04 -2.88
C ILE A 161 -0.24 -14.11 -3.97
N TRP A 162 1.02 -13.68 -3.84
CA TRP A 162 1.70 -12.91 -4.87
C TRP A 162 1.77 -13.67 -6.21
N SER A 163 1.98 -14.99 -6.18
CA SER A 163 1.95 -15.83 -7.39
C SER A 163 0.57 -15.95 -8.01
N SER A 164 -0.51 -15.67 -7.27
CA SER A 164 -1.88 -15.66 -7.79
C SER A 164 -2.29 -14.32 -8.44
N LEU A 165 -1.47 -13.26 -8.31
CA LEU A 165 -1.77 -11.96 -8.94
C LEU A 165 -1.70 -12.02 -10.48
N ARG A 166 -2.51 -11.19 -11.13
CA ARG A 166 -2.55 -11.05 -12.59
C ARG A 166 -1.18 -10.69 -13.14
N TRP A 167 -0.88 -11.22 -14.33
CA TRP A 167 0.40 -11.03 -14.99
C TRP A 167 0.73 -9.55 -15.24
N GLN A 168 -0.28 -8.74 -15.58
CA GLN A 168 -0.13 -7.30 -15.82
C GLN A 168 0.40 -6.56 -14.57
N ALA A 169 -0.17 -6.84 -13.40
CA ALA A 169 0.27 -6.23 -12.15
C ALA A 169 1.69 -6.65 -11.77
N LYS A 170 2.04 -7.93 -11.98
CA LYS A 170 3.40 -8.43 -11.77
C LYS A 170 4.40 -7.76 -12.70
N ALA A 171 4.10 -7.67 -14.00
CA ALA A 171 4.99 -7.05 -14.97
C ALA A 171 5.22 -5.56 -14.65
N ALA A 172 4.14 -4.80 -14.44
CA ALA A 172 4.24 -3.38 -14.09
C ALA A 172 4.97 -3.17 -12.74
N GLY A 173 4.68 -3.99 -11.73
CA GLY A 173 5.35 -3.95 -10.43
C GLY A 173 6.84 -4.29 -10.53
N CYS A 174 7.21 -5.34 -11.26
CA CYS A 174 8.61 -5.73 -11.48
C CYS A 174 9.39 -4.67 -12.26
N VAL A 175 8.80 -4.08 -13.31
CA VAL A 175 9.43 -2.98 -14.07
C VAL A 175 9.67 -1.79 -13.15
N TRP A 176 8.69 -1.41 -12.33
CA TRP A 176 8.84 -0.32 -11.37
C TRP A 176 9.94 -0.59 -10.34
N LEU A 177 9.99 -1.80 -9.79
CA LEU A 177 11.05 -2.22 -8.87
C LEU A 177 12.43 -2.22 -9.53
N ALA A 178 12.53 -2.70 -10.77
CA ALA A 178 13.78 -2.69 -11.52
C ALA A 178 14.29 -1.26 -11.76
N VAL A 179 13.39 -0.34 -12.16
CA VAL A 179 13.73 1.09 -12.31
C VAL A 179 14.20 1.69 -10.99
N GLY A 180 13.50 1.39 -9.88
CA GLY A 180 13.89 1.84 -8.55
C GLY A 180 15.27 1.32 -8.11
N ALA A 181 15.54 0.03 -8.34
CA ALA A 181 16.81 -0.60 -8.00
C ALA A 181 17.97 -0.07 -8.85
N LEU A 182 17.77 0.09 -10.16
CA LEU A 182 18.76 0.68 -11.07
C LEU A 182 19.08 2.12 -10.66
N GLY A 183 18.05 2.94 -10.37
CA GLY A 183 18.24 4.29 -9.88
C GLY A 183 19.04 4.37 -8.58
N ALA A 184 18.81 3.44 -7.65
CA ALA A 184 19.59 3.34 -6.41
C ALA A 184 21.05 2.93 -6.66
N LEU A 185 21.29 1.99 -7.59
CA LEU A 185 22.63 1.52 -7.96
C LEU A 185 23.45 2.61 -8.65
N PHE A 186 22.88 3.31 -9.63
CA PHE A 186 23.54 4.44 -10.31
C PHE A 186 23.97 5.53 -9.32
N ARG A 187 23.12 5.85 -8.34
CA ARG A 187 23.48 6.80 -7.29
C ARG A 187 24.58 6.30 -6.38
N LYS A 188 24.55 5.03 -5.99
CA LYS A 188 25.61 4.42 -5.18
C LYS A 188 26.97 4.50 -5.89
N GLN A 189 26.99 4.27 -7.21
CA GLN A 189 28.19 4.41 -8.03
C GLN A 189 28.67 5.87 -8.15
N ALA A 190 27.75 6.82 -8.36
CA ALA A 190 28.09 8.25 -8.41
C ALA A 190 28.71 8.76 -7.09
N MET A 191 28.24 8.28 -5.93
CA MET A 191 28.85 8.61 -4.64
C MET A 191 30.23 7.95 -4.45
N ASN A 192 30.41 6.71 -4.93
CA ASN A 192 31.69 6.01 -4.83
C ASN A 192 32.76 6.56 -5.77
N SER A 193 32.38 7.25 -6.86
CA SER A 193 33.31 7.84 -7.83
C SER A 193 33.80 9.25 -7.44
N SER A 194 33.24 9.86 -6.39
CA SER A 194 33.61 11.19 -5.88
C SER A 194 34.46 11.11 -4.60
N SER A 195 34.89 9.91 -4.21
CA SER A 195 35.74 9.63 -3.05
C SER A 195 37.02 8.95 -3.48
#